data_AF-A0A4R3LTN1-F1
#
_entry.id   AF-A0A4R3LTN1-F1
#
_cell.length_a   1.000
_cell.length_b   1.000
_cell.length_c   1.000
_cell.angle_alpha   90.00
_cell.angle_beta   90.00
_cell.angle_gamma   90.00
#
_symmetry.space_group_name_H-M   'P 1'
#
loop_
_entity.id
_entity.type
_entity.pdbx_description
1 polymer ?
#
loop_
_entity_poly.entity_id
_entity_poly.type
_entity_poly.pdbx_seq_one_letter_code
_entity_poly.pdbx_strand_id
1 'polypeptide(L)' 'MGSMSIWHWVVVLAVVLLLFGRGKISDLMGDVAKGIKSFKKGMADDDTATAPSSAPETPRNIPHQVSSTTEAEKKPV' A
#
# COMPACT_ATOMS: atom_id res chain seq x y z
N MET A 1 -36.98 -19.60 2.66
CA MET A 1 -35.89 -19.28 3.62
C MET A 1 -34.68 -18.78 2.83
N GLY A 2 -34.74 -17.54 2.33
CA GLY A 2 -33.68 -16.91 1.52
C GLY A 2 -33.31 -15.59 2.19
N SER A 3 -32.91 -15.69 3.45
CA SER A 3 -32.55 -14.55 4.29
C SER A 3 -31.49 -13.71 3.59
N MET A 4 -31.89 -12.49 3.21
CA MET A 4 -31.04 -11.38 2.79
C MET A 4 -30.22 -11.65 1.51
N SER A 5 -30.93 -11.63 0.38
CA SER A 5 -30.37 -11.52 -0.97
C SER A 5 -29.19 -10.54 -1.01
N ILE A 6 -28.15 -10.88 -1.78
CA ILE A 6 -26.91 -10.07 -1.96
C ILE A 6 -27.22 -8.59 -2.25
N TRP A 7 -28.36 -8.32 -2.88
CA TRP A 7 -28.87 -6.97 -3.11
C TRP A 7 -29.07 -6.13 -1.85
N HIS A 8 -29.51 -6.73 -0.73
CA HIS A 8 -29.66 -6.04 0.54
C HIS A 8 -28.31 -5.56 1.09
N TRP A 9 -27.28 -6.40 1.03
CA TRP A 9 -25.94 -6.04 1.49
C TRP A 9 -25.32 -4.89 0.70
N VAL A 10 -25.56 -4.83 -0.63
CA VAL A 10 -25.12 -3.69 -1.46
C VAL A 10 -25.79 -2.38 -1.02
N VAL A 11 -27.11 -2.40 -0.76
CA VAL A 11 -27.85 -1.22 -0.29
C VAL A 11 -27.38 -0.78 1.09
N VAL A 12 -27.18 -1.71 2.02
CA VAL A 12 -26.67 -1.41 3.37
C VAL A 12 -25.27 -0.78 3.28
N LEU A 13 -24.38 -1.34 2.48
CA LEU A 13 -23.01 -0.83 2.31
C LEU A 13 -23.01 0.58 1.70
N ALA A 14 -23.89 0.84 0.73
CA ALA A 14 -24.09 2.18 0.16
C ALA A 14 -24.55 3.20 1.22
N VAL A 15 -25.51 2.83 2.07
CA VAL A 15 -26.00 3.70 3.15
C VAL A 15 -24.91 3.97 4.18
N VAL A 16 -24.14 2.96 4.58
CA VAL A 16 -23.01 3.12 5.51
C VAL A 16 -21.93 4.03 4.93
N LEU A 17 -21.56 3.85 3.66
CA LEU A 17 -20.64 4.75 2.95
C LEU A 17 -21.14 6.21 2.92
N LEU A 18 -22.45 6.43 2.79
CA LEU A 18 -23.05 7.76 2.75
C LEU A 18 -23.10 8.42 4.14
N LEU A 19 -23.41 7.66 5.19
CA LEU A 19 -23.46 8.17 6.58
C LEU A 19 -22.07 8.49 7.14
N PHE A 20 -21.10 7.61 6.89
CA PHE A 20 -19.75 7.75 7.43
C PHE A 20 -18.82 8.55 6.50
N GLY A 21 -19.17 8.66 5.22
CA GLY A 21 -18.39 9.34 4.19
C GLY A 21 -17.10 8.59 3.82
N ARG A 22 -16.57 8.88 2.62
CA ARG A 22 -15.36 8.22 2.10
C ARG A 22 -14.08 8.44 2.92
N GLY A 23 -13.98 9.56 3.64
CA GLY A 23 -12.78 9.91 4.40
C GLY A 23 -12.55 8.99 5.60
N LYS A 24 -13.55 8.84 6.47
CA LYS A 24 -13.42 8.08 7.72
C LYS A 24 -13.25 6.58 7.49
N ILE A 25 -13.87 6.06 6.42
CA ILE A 25 -13.80 4.64 6.06
C ILE A 25 -12.42 4.30 5.48
N SER A 26 -11.81 5.21 4.71
CA SER A 26 -10.47 5.01 4.16
C SER A 26 -9.38 5.00 5.23
N ASP A 27 -9.43 5.94 6.19
CA ASP A 27 -8.49 5.96 7.31
C ASP A 27 -8.62 4.69 8.19
N LEU A 28 -9.86 4.33 8.55
CA LEU A 28 -10.12 3.15 9.37
C LEU A 28 -9.77 1.84 8.65
N MET A 29 -10.06 1.73 7.34
CA MET A 29 -9.64 0.57 6.54
C MET A 29 -8.13 0.50 6.39
N GLY A 30 -7.42 1.64 6.32
CA GLY A 30 -5.95 1.67 6.29
C GLY A 30 -5.34 1.07 7.56
N ASP A 31 -5.82 1.48 8.73
CA ASP A 31 -5.34 0.95 10.02
C ASP A 31 -5.71 -0.53 10.22
N VAL A 32 -6.93 -0.92 9.85
CA VAL A 32 -7.38 -2.32 9.89
C VAL A 32 -6.57 -3.19 8.92
N ALA A 33 -6.34 -2.73 7.69
CA ALA A 33 -5.54 -3.45 6.70
C ALA A 33 -4.08 -3.63 7.17
N LYS A 34 -3.51 -2.61 7.81
CA LYS A 34 -2.15 -2.68 8.37
C LYS A 34 -2.06 -3.67 9.53
N GLY A 35 -3.05 -3.69 10.42
CA GLY A 35 -3.16 -4.67 11.51
C GLY A 35 -3.27 -6.11 10.98
N ILE A 36 -4.16 -6.34 10.02
CA ILE A 36 -4.35 -7.66 9.39
C ILE A 36 -3.09 -8.09 8.61
N LYS A 37 -2.42 -7.17 7.90
CA LYS A 37 -1.17 -7.47 7.17
C LYS A 37 -0.04 -7.85 8.12
N SER A 38 0.11 -7.17 9.25
CA SER A 38 1.09 -7.53 10.29
C SER A 38 0.75 -8.87 10.97
N PHE A 39 -0.53 -9.14 11.21
CA PHE A 39 -0.97 -10.44 11.74
C PHE A 39 -0.70 -11.58 10.76
N LYS A 40 -1.00 -11.38 9.48
CA LYS A 40 -0.71 -12.34 8.40
C LYS A 40 0.79 -12.55 8.23
N LYS A 41 1.59 -11.47 8.27
CA LYS A 41 3.05 -11.50 8.19
C LYS A 41 3.64 -12.26 9.39
N GLY A 42 3.19 -11.99 10.61
CA GLY A 42 3.66 -12.67 11.82
C GLY A 42 3.33 -14.16 11.83
N MET A 43 2.12 -14.53 11.41
CA MET A 43 1.73 -15.94 11.29
C MET A 43 2.47 -16.66 10.15
N ALA A 44 2.74 -15.95 9.04
CA ALA A 44 3.55 -16.50 7.95
C ALA A 44 5.05 -16.57 8.28
N ASP A 45 5.56 -15.74 9.21
CA ASP A 45 6.95 -15.79 9.68
C ASP A 45 7.21 -17.05 10.52
N ASP A 46 6.22 -17.51 11.29
CA ASP A 46 6.26 -18.80 12.01
C ASP A 46 6.28 -20.01 11.04
N ASP A 47 5.59 -19.92 9.90
CA ASP A 47 5.54 -20.99 8.89
C ASP A 47 6.67 -20.92 7.84
N THR A 48 7.28 -19.74 7.62
CA THR A 48 8.26 -19.52 6.55
C THR A 48 9.33 -18.51 6.95
N ALA A 49 10.37 -18.99 7.64
CA ALA A 49 11.63 -18.27 7.78
C ALA A 49 12.39 -18.17 6.44
N THR A 50 11.85 -17.46 5.43
CA THR A 50 12.60 -16.76 4.36
C THR A 50 11.63 -16.06 3.40
N ALA A 51 11.55 -14.73 3.44
CA ALA A 51 11.23 -13.89 2.27
C ALA A 51 11.29 -12.41 2.68
N PRO A 52 12.26 -11.62 2.18
CA PRO A 52 12.18 -10.17 2.24
C PRO A 52 11.20 -9.68 1.16
N SER A 53 10.57 -8.53 1.42
CA SER A 53 9.91 -7.64 0.45
C SER A 53 8.38 -7.56 0.54
N SER A 54 7.90 -6.41 1.04
CA SER A 54 7.21 -5.43 0.19
C SER A 54 6.81 -4.23 1.06
N ALA A 55 7.77 -3.32 1.24
CA ALA A 55 7.49 -1.93 1.64
C ALA A 55 7.16 -1.14 0.35
N PRO A 56 6.09 -0.33 0.32
CA PRO A 56 5.86 0.57 -0.79
C PRO A 56 6.94 1.65 -0.77
N GLU A 57 7.37 2.00 -1.96
CA GLU A 57 8.50 2.85 -2.27
C GLU A 57 8.31 4.26 -1.70
N THR A 58 9.32 4.72 -0.94
CA THR A 58 9.48 6.12 -0.58
C THR A 58 9.72 6.93 -1.86
N PRO A 59 8.99 8.02 -2.13
CA PRO A 59 9.26 8.88 -3.27
C PRO A 59 10.57 9.63 -3.00
N ARG A 60 11.69 9.08 -3.45
CA ARG A 60 12.98 9.76 -3.45
C ARG A 60 13.01 10.69 -4.66
N ASN A 61 12.48 11.90 -4.49
CA ASN A 61 12.76 13.00 -5.42
C ASN A 61 13.36 14.17 -4.62
N ILE A 62 14.67 14.16 -4.48
CA ILE A 62 15.48 15.26 -3.94
C ILE A 62 16.33 15.77 -5.11
N PRO A 63 16.24 17.06 -5.48
CA PRO A 63 16.85 17.61 -6.68
C PRO A 63 18.32 17.95 -6.42
N HIS A 64 19.26 17.16 -6.96
CA HIS A 64 20.64 17.60 -7.15
C HIS A 64 21.41 16.63 -8.06
N GLN A 65 21.67 17.06 -9.30
CA GLN A 65 22.86 16.72 -10.09
C GLN A 65 22.87 17.66 -11.31
N VAL A 66 23.03 18.95 -11.02
CA VAL A 66 23.75 19.85 -11.93
C VAL A 66 25.22 19.56 -11.73
N SER A 67 25.82 18.77 -12.62
CA SER A 67 27.27 18.73 -12.86
C SER A 67 27.51 18.04 -14.20
N SER A 68 27.13 18.74 -15.26
CA SER A 68 27.70 18.54 -16.59
C SER A 68 29.15 19.02 -16.56
N THR A 69 30.09 18.13 -16.32
CA THR A 69 31.48 18.31 -16.77
C THR A 69 31.87 17.07 -17.54
N THR A 70 31.73 17.20 -18.85
CA THR A 70 32.28 16.33 -19.87
C THR A 70 33.76 16.08 -19.62
N GLU A 71 34.03 14.82 -19.29
CA GLU A 71 35.26 14.08 -19.53
C GLU A 71 35.77 14.36 -20.95
N ALA A 72 36.77 15.23 -21.06
CA ALA A 72 37.54 15.48 -22.27
C ALA A 72 39.03 15.28 -21.95
N GLU A 73 39.44 14.05 -21.61
CA GLU A 73 40.85 13.68 -21.66
C GLU A 73 41.08 12.15 -21.65
N LYS A 74 41.16 11.54 -22.84
CA LYS A 74 42.01 10.36 -23.13
C LYS A 74 41.83 10.00 -24.61
N LYS A 75 42.84 10.08 -25.47
CA LYS A 75 43.98 9.15 -25.61
C LYS A 75 44.67 9.51 -26.95
N PRO A 76 45.81 8.91 -27.32
CA PRO A 76 46.96 8.45 -26.53
C PRO A 76 48.31 8.76 -27.24
N VAL A 77 49.41 8.38 -26.58
CA VAL A 77 50.69 8.02 -27.23
C VAL A 77 50.61 6.60 -27.76
#